data_AF-A0A367EKR0-F1
#
_entry.id   AF-A0A367EKR0-F1
#
_cell.length_a   1.000
_cell.length_b   1.000
_cell.length_c   1.000
_cell.angle_alpha   90.00
_cell.angle_beta   90.00
_cell.angle_gamma   90.00
#
_symmetry.space_group_name_H-M   'P 1'
#
loop_
_entity.id
_entity.type
_entity.pdbx_description
1 polymer ?
#
loop_
_entity_poly.entity_id
_entity_poly.type
_entity_poly.pdbx_seq_one_letter_code
_entity_poly.pdbx_strand_id
1 'polypeptide(L)'
;MIPLVTERKGVARFARELRERAGLRTAFIHLGANDLARPQDGDPCVKAHPPVTARQLIDSHRALIREAHANGAKVIGMTIPPLASAVFPFTTPGGDKFRRELDHWIRTSHAYDSVLDADRVLSDPRHPSRYRPGYVSQDGLHPSDAGYLALASAVRLNAL
;
A
#
# COMPACT_ATOMS: atom_id res chain seq x y z
N MET A 1 8.43 -15.75 -20.91
CA MET A 1 8.02 -14.35 -21.13
C MET A 1 6.64 -14.19 -20.49
N ILE A 2 6.58 -13.68 -19.26
CA ILE A 2 5.30 -13.45 -18.57
C ILE A 2 4.77 -12.13 -19.13
N PRO A 3 3.57 -12.07 -19.71
CA PRO A 3 3.05 -10.81 -20.24
C PRO A 3 2.87 -9.82 -19.10
N LEU A 4 3.42 -8.61 -19.28
CA LEU A 4 3.12 -7.43 -18.47
C LEU A 4 1.59 -7.28 -18.42
N VAL A 5 1.03 -7.67 -17.28
CA VAL A 5 -0.41 -7.63 -17.01
C VAL A 5 -0.89 -6.20 -17.25
N THR A 6 -1.92 -6.06 -18.06
CA THR A 6 -2.74 -4.85 -18.13
C THR A 6 -3.16 -4.49 -16.71
N GLU A 7 -2.54 -3.46 -16.11
CA GLU A 7 -2.85 -3.08 -14.73
C GLU A 7 -4.35 -2.78 -14.59
N ARG A 8 -5.05 -3.70 -13.94
CA ARG A 8 -6.43 -3.49 -13.47
C ARG A 8 -6.33 -2.99 -12.04
N LYS A 9 -7.05 -1.90 -11.73
CA LYS A 9 -7.20 -1.36 -10.38
C LYS A 9 -7.47 -2.48 -9.38
N GLY A 10 -6.89 -2.40 -8.17
CA GLY A 10 -7.03 -3.44 -7.14
C GLY A 10 -8.48 -3.86 -6.90
N VAL A 11 -9.39 -2.88 -6.80
CA VAL A 11 -10.84 -3.08 -6.66
C VAL A 11 -11.47 -3.95 -7.75
N ALA A 12 -10.96 -3.91 -8.99
CA ALA A 12 -11.53 -4.63 -10.12
C ALA A 12 -11.11 -6.11 -10.18
N ARG A 13 -10.02 -6.48 -9.51
CA ARG A 13 -9.48 -7.85 -9.51
C ARG A 13 -9.69 -8.59 -8.19
N PHE A 14 -9.86 -7.85 -7.09
CA PHE A 14 -9.81 -8.40 -5.74
C PHE A 14 -10.83 -9.53 -5.48
N ALA A 15 -12.10 -9.32 -5.84
CA ALA A 15 -13.15 -10.32 -5.68
C ALA A 15 -12.81 -11.68 -6.34
N ARG A 16 -12.25 -11.63 -7.55
CA ARG A 16 -11.82 -12.83 -8.27
C ARG A 16 -10.66 -13.51 -7.56
N GLU A 17 -9.67 -12.73 -7.11
CA GLU A 17 -8.48 -13.25 -6.44
C GLU A 17 -8.78 -13.91 -5.09
N LEU A 18 -9.78 -13.42 -4.36
CA LEU A 18 -10.25 -14.08 -3.15
C LEU A 18 -10.84 -15.47 -3.47
N ARG A 19 -11.70 -15.55 -4.49
CA ARG A 19 -12.36 -16.81 -4.89
C ARG A 19 -11.41 -17.85 -5.50
N GLU A 20 -10.38 -17.40 -6.20
CA GLU A 20 -9.37 -18.28 -6.81
C GLU A 20 -8.42 -18.91 -5.78
N ARG A 21 -8.45 -18.46 -4.51
CA ARG A 21 -7.57 -18.94 -3.44
C ARG A 21 -8.38 -19.73 -2.42
N ALA A 22 -8.50 -21.04 -2.65
CA ALA A 22 -9.15 -21.95 -1.70
C ALA A 22 -8.51 -21.85 -0.30
N GLY A 23 -9.35 -21.73 0.75
CA GLY A 23 -8.89 -21.66 2.13
C GLY A 23 -8.27 -20.32 2.56
N LEU A 24 -8.40 -19.25 1.75
CA LEU A 24 -7.96 -17.92 2.15
C LEU A 24 -8.74 -17.44 3.37
N ARG A 25 -8.01 -17.09 4.44
CA ARG A 25 -8.58 -16.60 5.71
C ARG A 25 -8.29 -15.14 5.98
N THR A 26 -7.25 -14.58 5.35
CA THR A 26 -6.82 -13.20 5.59
C THR A 26 -6.24 -12.60 4.33
N ALA A 27 -6.60 -11.35 4.06
CA ALA A 27 -6.03 -10.54 2.98
C ALA A 27 -5.34 -9.30 3.55
N PHE A 28 -4.12 -9.03 3.11
CA PHE A 28 -3.44 -7.77 3.38
C PHE A 28 -3.75 -6.78 2.26
N ILE A 29 -4.21 -5.57 2.62
CA ILE A 29 -4.42 -4.47 1.68
C ILE A 29 -3.30 -3.47 1.85
N HIS A 30 -2.36 -3.49 0.91
CA HIS A 30 -1.28 -2.53 0.75
C HIS A 30 -1.40 -1.86 -0.63
N LEU A 31 -2.33 -0.93 -0.74
CA LEU A 31 -2.66 -0.21 -1.98
C LEU A 31 -2.70 1.29 -1.70
N GLY A 32 -2.33 2.08 -2.70
CA GLY A 32 -2.40 3.54 -2.62
C GLY A 32 -1.15 4.24 -3.15
N ALA A 33 0.05 3.66 -3.03
CA ALA A 33 1.29 4.33 -3.43
C ALA A 33 1.29 4.78 -4.91
N ASN A 34 0.78 3.94 -5.83
CA ASN A 34 0.67 4.28 -7.24
C ASN A 34 -0.40 5.36 -7.52
N ASP A 35 -1.47 5.41 -6.71
CA ASP A 35 -2.52 6.43 -6.78
C ASP A 35 -2.04 7.80 -6.27
N LEU A 36 -0.95 7.82 -5.47
CA LEU A 36 -0.26 9.05 -5.07
C LEU A 36 0.68 9.57 -6.14
N ALA A 37 1.14 8.70 -7.04
CA ALA A 37 2.10 9.05 -8.06
C ALA A 37 1.54 10.14 -8.97
N ARG A 38 2.40 11.06 -9.38
CA ARG A 38 2.09 12.05 -10.42
C ARG A 38 2.95 11.72 -11.64
N PRO A 39 2.66 10.60 -12.34
CA PRO A 39 3.42 10.22 -13.51
C PRO A 39 3.38 11.34 -14.56
N GLN A 40 4.53 11.56 -15.19
CA GLN A 40 4.63 12.44 -16.35
C GLN A 40 4.15 11.69 -17.60
N ASP A 41 3.73 12.41 -18.63
CA ASP A 41 3.38 11.78 -19.90
C ASP A 41 4.57 11.00 -20.45
N GLY A 42 4.38 9.71 -20.73
CA GLY A 42 5.43 8.81 -21.20
C GLY A 42 6.22 8.09 -20.09
N ASP A 43 5.84 8.20 -18.82
CA ASP A 43 6.45 7.42 -17.73
C ASP A 43 6.25 5.90 -17.97
N PRO A 44 7.35 5.12 -18.06
CA PRO A 44 7.27 3.69 -18.35
C PRO A 44 6.81 2.85 -17.15
N CYS A 45 6.86 3.41 -15.94
CA CYS A 45 6.60 2.71 -14.68
C CYS A 45 5.18 2.92 -14.18
N VAL A 46 4.61 4.12 -14.35
CA VAL A 46 3.23 4.43 -13.93
C VAL A 46 2.49 5.13 -15.05
N LYS A 47 1.35 4.57 -15.47
CA LYS A 47 0.50 5.21 -16.48
C LYS A 47 -0.10 6.51 -15.97
N ALA A 48 -0.10 7.53 -16.83
CA ALA A 48 -0.83 8.77 -16.59
C ALA A 48 -2.28 8.50 -16.18
N HIS A 49 -2.71 9.12 -15.09
CA HIS A 49 -4.05 9.00 -14.55
C HIS A 49 -4.49 10.32 -13.92
N PRO A 50 -5.80 10.62 -13.89
CA PRO A 50 -6.28 11.84 -13.26
C PRO A 50 -5.94 11.85 -11.77
N PRO A 51 -5.80 13.05 -11.16
CA PRO A 51 -5.57 13.18 -9.72
C PRO A 51 -6.60 12.39 -8.90
N VAL A 52 -6.13 11.55 -7.99
CA VAL A 52 -6.98 10.86 -7.00
C VAL A 52 -7.04 11.69 -5.73
N THR A 53 -8.21 11.71 -5.07
CA THR A 53 -8.43 12.35 -3.75
C THR A 53 -8.34 11.32 -2.62
N ALA A 54 -7.97 11.76 -1.40
CA ALA A 54 -7.79 10.83 -0.27
C ALA A 54 -9.11 10.12 0.04
N ARG A 55 -10.22 10.83 -0.11
CA ARG A 55 -11.57 10.29 -0.02
C ARG A 55 -11.85 9.18 -1.03
N GLN A 56 -11.52 9.35 -2.31
CA GLN A 56 -11.72 8.30 -3.32
C GLN A 56 -10.92 7.04 -3.02
N LEU A 57 -9.71 7.20 -2.48
CA LEU A 57 -8.87 6.07 -2.10
C LEU A 57 -9.41 5.38 -0.84
N ILE A 58 -9.82 6.13 0.18
CA ILE A 58 -10.51 5.62 1.37
C ILE A 58 -11.78 4.84 0.99
N ASP A 59 -12.59 5.37 0.07
CA ASP A 59 -13.81 4.70 -0.39
C ASP A 59 -13.49 3.40 -1.16
N SER A 60 -12.37 3.38 -1.89
CA SER A 60 -11.86 2.17 -2.53
C SER A 60 -11.38 1.13 -1.50
N HIS A 61 -10.67 1.56 -0.45
CA HIS A 61 -10.27 0.69 0.67
C HIS A 61 -11.51 0.10 1.37
N ARG A 62 -12.54 0.91 1.63
CA ARG A 62 -13.82 0.43 2.18
C ARG A 62 -14.51 -0.60 1.28
N ALA A 63 -14.44 -0.43 -0.04
CA ALA A 63 -14.99 -1.40 -0.97
C ALA A 63 -14.25 -2.74 -0.90
N LEU A 64 -12.92 -2.71 -0.83
CA LEU A 64 -12.11 -3.92 -0.66
C LEU A 64 -12.39 -4.62 0.68
N ILE A 65 -12.51 -3.86 1.77
CA ILE A 65 -12.87 -4.40 3.10
C ILE A 65 -14.21 -5.15 3.02
N ARG A 66 -15.25 -4.52 2.46
CA ARG A 66 -16.57 -5.17 2.30
C ARG A 66 -16.48 -6.44 1.45
N GLU A 67 -15.72 -6.40 0.37
CA GLU A 67 -15.53 -7.58 -0.50
C GLU A 67 -14.81 -8.71 0.24
N ALA A 68 -13.76 -8.42 1.03
CA ALA A 68 -13.06 -9.42 1.83
C ALA A 68 -14.02 -10.08 2.84
N HIS A 69 -14.78 -9.27 3.58
CA HIS A 69 -15.74 -9.77 4.57
C HIS A 69 -16.87 -10.59 3.92
N ALA A 70 -17.36 -10.19 2.74
CA ALA A 70 -18.36 -10.95 1.99
C ALA A 70 -17.86 -12.33 1.53
N ASN A 71 -16.54 -12.50 1.39
CA ASN A 71 -15.90 -13.78 1.06
C ASN A 71 -15.33 -14.48 2.32
N GLY A 72 -15.71 -14.04 3.53
CA GLY A 72 -15.33 -14.69 4.79
C GLY A 72 -13.86 -14.49 5.20
N ALA A 73 -13.15 -13.55 4.59
CA ALA A 73 -11.75 -13.26 4.90
C ALA A 73 -11.63 -12.09 5.88
N LYS A 74 -10.73 -12.21 6.87
CA LYS A 74 -10.22 -11.06 7.61
C LYS A 74 -9.43 -10.14 6.69
N VAL A 75 -9.35 -8.86 7.02
CA VAL A 75 -8.62 -7.87 6.25
C VAL A 75 -7.67 -7.08 7.14
N ILE A 76 -6.39 -7.08 6.77
CA ILE A 76 -5.33 -6.34 7.44
C ILE A 76 -4.92 -5.16 6.56
N GLY A 77 -5.04 -3.94 7.10
CA GLY A 77 -4.60 -2.73 6.41
C GLY A 77 -3.11 -2.51 6.60
N MET A 78 -2.40 -2.14 5.53
CA MET A 78 -1.01 -1.72 5.60
C MET A 78 -0.88 -0.24 5.26
N THR A 79 -0.22 0.52 6.14
CA THR A 79 0.13 1.93 5.86
C THR A 79 1.15 2.01 4.73
N ILE A 80 1.22 3.15 4.04
CA ILE A 80 2.15 3.41 2.95
C ILE A 80 3.47 3.94 3.53
N PRO A 81 4.62 3.28 3.26
CA PRO A 81 5.91 3.76 3.73
C PRO A 81 6.32 5.12 3.14
N PRO A 82 7.40 5.74 3.64
CA PRO A 82 7.86 7.03 3.16
C PRO A 82 8.27 7.00 1.69
N LEU A 83 7.80 7.99 0.92
CA LEU A 83 8.08 8.08 -0.52
C LEU A 83 9.16 9.10 -0.88
N ALA A 84 9.71 9.83 0.09
CA ALA A 84 10.62 10.96 -0.18
C ALA A 84 12.00 10.54 -0.71
N SER A 85 12.34 9.25 -0.65
CA SER A 85 13.59 8.71 -1.19
C SER A 85 13.43 8.15 -2.61
N ALA A 86 12.21 8.10 -3.14
CA ALA A 86 11.95 7.53 -4.45
C ALA A 86 12.71 8.30 -5.54
N VAL A 87 13.46 7.57 -6.36
CA VAL A 87 14.25 8.14 -7.47
C VAL A 87 13.34 8.66 -8.59
N PHE A 88 12.13 8.12 -8.71
CA PHE A 88 11.08 8.61 -9.59
C PHE A 88 10.23 9.68 -8.89
N PRO A 89 9.69 10.69 -9.60
CA PRO A 89 8.93 11.78 -9.01
C PRO A 89 7.55 11.33 -8.49
N PHE A 90 7.53 10.55 -7.42
CA PHE A 90 6.32 10.16 -6.71
C PHE A 90 5.74 11.31 -5.88
N THR A 91 6.60 12.22 -5.38
CA THR A 91 6.17 13.23 -4.40
C THR A 91 6.42 14.65 -4.91
N THR A 92 5.33 15.38 -5.17
CA THR A 92 5.32 16.83 -4.94
C THR A 92 5.22 17.09 -3.43
N PRO A 93 5.48 18.31 -2.92
CA PRO A 93 5.25 18.63 -1.51
C PRO A 93 3.83 18.28 -0.99
N GLY A 94 2.83 18.16 -1.88
CA GLY A 94 1.48 17.72 -1.56
C GLY A 94 1.27 16.20 -1.43
N GLY A 95 2.11 15.37 -2.05
CA GLY A 95 1.95 13.91 -2.08
C GLY A 95 2.10 13.24 -0.71
N ASP A 96 3.02 13.73 0.11
CA ASP A 96 3.24 13.21 1.47
C ASP A 96 2.12 13.63 2.44
N LYS A 97 1.44 14.75 2.19
CA LYS A 97 0.23 15.12 2.95
C LYS A 97 -0.87 14.08 2.73
N PHE A 98 -1.07 13.69 1.48
CA PHE A 98 -2.09 12.71 1.12
C PHE A 98 -1.78 11.33 1.67
N ARG A 99 -0.53 10.87 1.54
CA ARG A 99 -0.06 9.63 2.16
C ARG A 99 -0.41 9.59 3.64
N ARG A 100 -0.06 10.65 4.38
CA ARG A 100 -0.36 10.76 5.82
C ARG A 100 -1.86 10.75 6.12
N GLU A 101 -2.70 11.33 5.27
CA GLU A 101 -4.15 11.32 5.44
C GLU A 101 -4.72 9.90 5.33
N LEU A 102 -4.30 9.15 4.30
CA LEU A 102 -4.66 7.73 4.16
C LEU A 102 -4.13 6.92 5.34
N ASP A 103 -2.85 7.06 5.69
CA ASP A 103 -2.26 6.27 6.77
C ASP A 103 -2.87 6.60 8.14
N HIS A 104 -3.26 7.86 8.38
CA HIS A 104 -4.01 8.23 9.56
C HIS A 104 -5.35 7.49 9.59
N TRP A 105 -6.11 7.53 8.49
CA TRP A 105 -7.38 6.81 8.39
C TRP A 105 -7.22 5.29 8.59
N ILE A 106 -6.20 4.67 7.98
CA ILE A 106 -5.90 3.24 8.15
C ILE A 106 -5.70 2.93 9.65
N ARG A 107 -4.94 3.76 10.37
CA ARG A 107 -4.64 3.54 11.80
C ARG A 107 -5.81 3.75 12.74
N THR A 108 -6.67 4.74 12.48
CA THR A 108 -7.61 5.26 13.49
C THR A 108 -9.08 4.98 13.18
N SER A 109 -9.42 4.62 11.94
CA SER A 109 -10.83 4.44 11.56
C SER A 109 -11.48 3.17 12.12
N HIS A 110 -10.67 2.21 12.58
CA HIS A 110 -11.11 0.86 12.94
C HIS A 110 -11.87 0.14 11.81
N ALA A 111 -11.65 0.53 10.54
CA ALA A 111 -12.28 -0.09 9.39
C ALA A 111 -11.69 -1.47 9.06
N TYR A 112 -10.42 -1.70 9.41
CA TYR A 112 -9.73 -2.97 9.23
C TYR A 112 -9.82 -3.85 10.48
N ASP A 113 -9.78 -5.17 10.31
CA ASP A 113 -9.73 -6.12 11.43
C ASP A 113 -8.40 -6.00 12.21
N SER A 114 -7.32 -5.65 11.50
CA SER A 114 -6.03 -5.29 12.10
C SER A 114 -5.24 -4.37 11.17
N VAL A 115 -4.18 -3.75 11.71
CA VAL A 115 -3.30 -2.85 10.96
C VAL A 115 -1.85 -3.28 11.16
N LEU A 116 -1.13 -3.45 10.04
CA LEU A 116 0.33 -3.51 10.02
C LEU A 116 0.85 -2.12 9.64
N ASP A 117 1.43 -1.42 10.62
CA ASP A 117 1.96 -0.06 10.42
C ASP A 117 3.34 -0.12 9.74
N ALA A 118 3.34 -0.41 8.43
CA ALA A 118 4.52 -0.52 7.60
C ALA A 118 5.35 0.78 7.58
N ASP A 119 4.70 1.94 7.55
CA ASP A 119 5.35 3.25 7.71
C ASP A 119 6.17 3.30 9.00
N ARG A 120 5.61 2.93 10.15
CA ARG A 120 6.38 2.91 11.41
C ARG A 120 7.53 1.89 11.41
N VAL A 121 7.32 0.72 10.79
CA VAL A 121 8.34 -0.34 10.70
C VAL A 121 9.53 0.12 9.86
N LEU A 122 9.26 0.76 8.73
CA LEU A 122 10.25 1.05 7.70
C LEU A 122 10.89 2.44 7.83
N SER A 123 10.24 3.39 8.47
CA SER A 123 10.72 4.77 8.62
C SER A 123 11.91 4.91 9.56
N ASP A 124 12.88 5.75 9.19
CA ASP A 124 13.98 6.16 10.07
C ASP A 124 13.42 7.00 11.23
N PRO A 125 13.62 6.60 12.51
CA PRO A 125 13.16 7.36 13.67
C PRO A 125 13.70 8.79 13.74
N ARG A 126 14.89 9.04 13.16
CA ARG A 126 15.52 10.37 13.13
C ARG A 126 15.03 11.19 11.94
N HIS A 127 14.59 10.52 10.86
CA HIS A 127 14.10 11.15 9.65
C HIS A 127 12.85 10.42 9.12
N PRO A 128 11.67 10.62 9.73
CA PRO A 128 10.47 9.80 9.44
C PRO A 128 9.93 9.90 8.00
N SER A 129 10.42 10.86 7.21
CA SER A 129 10.12 10.95 5.77
C SER A 129 10.99 10.04 4.90
N ARG A 130 11.93 9.28 5.49
CA ARG A 130 12.85 8.39 4.80
C ARG A 130 12.76 6.98 5.37
N TYR A 131 13.09 6.02 4.52
CA TYR A 131 13.34 4.66 4.98
C TYR A 131 14.56 4.61 5.92
N ARG A 132 14.55 3.65 6.85
CA ARG A 132 15.74 3.24 7.60
C ARG A 132 16.86 2.84 6.63
N PRO A 133 18.12 3.18 6.92
CA PRO A 133 19.26 2.69 6.14
C PRO A 133 19.21 1.18 5.97
N GLY A 134 19.35 0.70 4.73
CA GLY A 134 19.32 -0.72 4.38
C GLY A 134 17.93 -1.34 4.21
N TYR A 135 16.84 -0.63 4.51
CA TYR A 135 15.45 -1.15 4.38
C TYR A 135 14.79 -0.80 3.05
N VAL A 136 15.45 -0.05 2.17
CA VAL A 136 14.95 0.36 0.86
C VAL A 136 15.88 -0.14 -0.23
N SER A 137 15.30 -0.50 -1.37
CA SER A 137 16.02 -0.89 -2.58
C SER A 137 16.67 0.33 -3.24
N GLN A 138 17.46 0.08 -4.29
CA GLN A 138 18.17 1.15 -5.03
C GLN A 138 17.22 2.15 -5.71
N ASP A 139 15.94 1.80 -5.92
CA ASP A 139 14.94 2.71 -6.47
C ASP A 139 14.39 3.73 -5.45
N GLY A 140 14.74 3.56 -4.16
CA GLY A 140 14.32 4.44 -3.08
C GLY A 140 12.82 4.38 -2.75
N LEU A 141 12.09 3.40 -3.31
CA LEU A 141 10.64 3.24 -3.19
C LEU A 141 10.27 1.90 -2.56
N HIS A 142 10.81 0.80 -3.10
CA HIS A 142 10.44 -0.53 -2.65
C HIS A 142 11.29 -0.95 -1.44
N PRO A 143 10.72 -1.68 -0.46
CA PRO A 143 11.53 -2.29 0.58
C PRO A 143 12.62 -3.20 -0.01
N SER A 144 13.79 -3.19 0.60
CA SER A 144 14.81 -4.22 0.34
C SER A 144 14.38 -5.56 0.97
N ASP A 145 15.16 -6.62 0.76
CA ASP A 145 14.95 -7.91 1.45
C ASP A 145 14.92 -7.75 2.97
N ALA A 146 15.81 -6.91 3.53
CA ALA A 146 15.81 -6.60 4.96
C ALA A 146 14.54 -5.84 5.38
N GLY A 147 14.05 -4.93 4.54
CA GLY A 147 12.78 -4.22 4.76
C GLY A 147 11.58 -5.16 4.74
N TYR A 148 11.50 -6.09 3.78
CA TYR A 148 10.45 -7.09 3.72
C TYR A 148 10.51 -8.07 4.91
N LEU A 149 11.71 -8.47 5.34
CA LEU A 149 11.88 -9.29 6.54
C LEU A 149 11.40 -8.56 7.80
N ALA A 150 11.67 -7.25 7.91
CA ALA A 150 11.18 -6.43 9.01
C ALA A 150 9.64 -6.33 9.01
N LEU A 151 9.01 -6.17 7.84
CA LEU A 151 7.55 -6.19 7.71
C LEU A 151 6.96 -7.54 8.12
N ALA A 152 7.53 -8.65 7.62
CA ALA A 152 7.09 -10.00 7.96
C ALA A 152 7.19 -10.26 9.47
N SER A 153 8.27 -9.82 10.09
CA SER A 153 8.50 -9.95 11.54
C SER A 153 7.53 -9.11 12.38
N ALA A 154 6.95 -8.05 11.81
CA ALA A 154 5.98 -7.19 12.49
C ALA A 154 4.53 -7.70 12.38
N VAL A 155 4.27 -8.75 11.59
CA VAL A 155 2.93 -9.35 11.48
C VAL A 155 2.55 -10.03 12.80
N ARG A 156 1.41 -9.62 13.36
CA ARG A 156 0.82 -10.27 14.53
C ARG A 156 0.11 -11.55 14.11
N LEU A 157 0.70 -12.71 14.39
CA LEU A 157 0.16 -14.00 13.94
C LEU A 157 -1.24 -14.31 14.48
N ASN A 158 -1.62 -13.77 15.64
CA ASN A 158 -2.98 -13.91 16.19
C ASN A 158 -4.03 -13.06 15.45
N ALA A 159 -3.62 -12.18 14.53
CA ALA A 159 -4.51 -11.41 13.67
C ALA A 159 -4.82 -12.10 12.33
N LEU A 160 -4.15 -13.23 12.02
CA LEU A 160 -4.32 -14.04 10.80
C LEU A 160 -5.49 -15.05 10.88
#